data_AF-A0A7V5YR62-F1
#
_entry.id   AF-A0A7V5YR62-F1
#
_cell.length_a   1.000
_cell.length_b   1.000
_cell.length_c   1.000
_cell.angle_alpha   90.00
_cell.angle_beta   90.00
_cell.angle_gamma   90.00
#
_symmetry.space_group_name_H-M   'P 1'
#
loop_
_entity.id
_entity.type
_entity.pdbx_description
1 polymer ?
#
loop_
_entity_poly.entity_id
_entity_poly.type
_entity_poly.pdbx_seq_one_letter_code
_entity_poly.pdbx_strand_id
1 'polypeptide(L)' 'AEVAIHRAVASGEPSHVAKYAFQLAQTFNTFYHDYPVIHEQDPERRTFLLWMTEYFRSQLHRVLDVLGIQVPEYM' A
#
# COMPACT_ATOMS: atom_id res chain seq x y z
N ALA A 1 6.29 -6.46 1.85
CA ALA A 1 5.43 -7.58 2.32
C ALA A 1 6.23 -8.78 2.84
N GLU A 2 7.21 -9.29 2.08
CA GLU A 2 7.94 -10.52 2.38
C GLU A 2 8.56 -10.58 3.78
N VAL A 3 9.22 -9.50 4.23
CA VAL A 3 9.79 -9.41 5.60
C VAL A 3 8.70 -9.47 6.69
N ALA A 4 7.54 -8.86 6.46
CA ALA A 4 6.43 -8.88 7.41
C ALA A 4 5.79 -10.27 7.50
N ILE A 5 5.70 -10.98 6.37
CA ILE A 5 5.23 -12.37 6.31
C ILE A 5 6.21 -13.29 7.02
N HIS A 6 7.52 -13.18 6.76
CA HIS A 6 8.53 -13.97 7.46
C HIS A 6 8.51 -13.73 8.97
N ARG A 7 8.34 -12.48 9.43
CA ARG A 7 8.20 -12.18 10.86
C ARG A 7 6.94 -12.81 11.45
N ALA A 8 5.81 -12.72 10.75
CA ALA A 8 4.56 -13.33 11.20
C ALA A 8 4.64 -14.86 11.28
N VAL A 9 5.30 -15.51 10.31
CA VAL A 9 5.54 -16.95 10.33
C VAL A 9 6.49 -17.33 11.47
N ALA A 10 7.56 -16.57 11.68
CA ALA A 10 8.54 -16.83 12.73
C ALA A 10 7.99 -16.61 14.15
N SER A 11 7.11 -15.62 14.35
CA SER A 11 6.47 -15.38 15.65
C SER A 11 5.17 -16.15 15.86
N GLY A 12 4.60 -16.75 14.81
CA GLY A 12 3.27 -17.36 14.84
C GLY A 12 2.13 -16.34 14.97
N GLU A 13 2.40 -15.04 14.78
CA GLU A 13 1.42 -13.97 14.96
C GLU A 13 1.07 -13.29 13.63
N PRO A 14 -0.13 -13.53 13.07
CA PRO A 14 -0.62 -12.84 11.87
C PRO A 14 -0.75 -11.32 12.05
N SER A 15 -0.80 -10.86 13.31
CA SER A 15 -0.93 -9.45 13.68
C SER A 15 0.14 -8.55 13.06
N HIS A 16 1.33 -9.09 12.79
CA HIS A 16 2.41 -8.33 12.13
C HIS A 16 2.09 -7.97 10.68
N VAL A 17 1.39 -8.84 9.95
CA VAL A 17 0.98 -8.56 8.57
C VAL A 17 -0.10 -7.48 8.55
N ALA A 18 -1.06 -7.54 9.48
CA ALA A 18 -2.10 -6.52 9.64
C ALA A 18 -1.50 -5.14 10.01
N LYS A 19 -0.54 -5.11 10.94
CA LYS A 19 0.18 -3.87 11.30
C LYS A 19 0.94 -3.29 10.10
N TYR A 20 1.56 -4.13 9.29
CA TYR A 20 2.24 -3.70 8.07
C TYR A 20 1.25 -3.12 7.04
N ALA A 21 0.09 -3.76 6.84
CA ALA A 21 -0.97 -3.23 5.96
C ALA A 21 -1.42 -1.83 6.40
N PHE A 22 -1.62 -1.65 7.71
CA PHE A 22 -2.03 -0.37 8.30
C PHE A 22 -0.97 0.72 8.09
N GLN A 23 0.30 0.41 8.34
CA GLN A 23 1.41 1.35 8.11
C GLN A 23 1.55 1.72 6.63
N LEU A 24 1.36 0.77 5.73
CA LEU A 24 1.37 1.03 4.28
C LEU A 24 0.27 2.00 3.88
N ALA A 25 -0.95 1.79 4.39
CA ALA A 25 -2.09 2.70 4.14
C ALA A 25 -1.85 4.10 4.71
N GLN A 26 -1.29 4.22 5.93
CA GLN A 26 -0.92 5.52 6.50
C GLN A 26 0.12 6.25 5.65
N THR A 27 1.16 5.52 5.21
CA THR A 27 2.22 6.09 4.36
C THR A 27 1.65 6.59 3.03
N PHE A 28 0.74 5.83 2.43
CA PHE A 28 0.05 6.24 1.20
C PHE A 28 -0.81 7.49 1.42
N ASN A 29 -1.53 7.59 2.54
CA ASN A 29 -2.34 8.76 2.86
C ASN A 29 -1.47 10.03 2.95
N THR A 30 -0.36 9.97 3.69
CA THR A 30 0.61 11.08 3.75
C THR A 30 1.15 11.44 2.38
N PHE A 31 1.54 10.45 1.57
CA PHE A 31 1.99 10.68 0.19
C PHE A 31 0.93 11.39 -0.66
N TYR A 32 -0.33 10.94 -0.61
CA TYR A 32 -1.40 11.53 -1.42
C TYR A 32 -1.76 12.96 -0.95
N HIS A 33 -1.60 13.24 0.34
CA HIS A 33 -1.77 14.58 0.90
C HIS A 33 -0.66 15.55 0.45
N ASP A 34 0.60 15.10 0.54
CA ASP A 34 1.77 15.94 0.25
C ASP A 34 1.98 16.16 -1.25
N TYR A 35 1.52 15.24 -2.10
CA TYR A 35 1.73 15.26 -3.55
C TYR A 35 0.38 15.23 -4.29
N PRO A 36 -0.11 16.37 -4.83
CA PRO A 36 -1.38 16.45 -5.52
C PRO A 36 -1.33 15.80 -6.92
N VAL A 37 -1.50 14.47 -6.96
CA VAL A 37 -1.36 13.62 -8.18
C VAL A 37 -2.23 14.10 -9.36
N ILE A 38 -3.48 14.50 -9.09
CA ILE A 38 -4.46 14.86 -10.14
C ILE A 38 -4.17 16.25 -10.74
N HIS A 39 -3.67 17.18 -9.92
CA HIS A 39 -3.47 18.58 -10.30
C HIS A 39 -2.02 18.88 -10.68
N GLU A 40 -1.15 17.86 -10.75
CA GLU A 40 0.24 18.01 -11.19
C GLU A 40 0.30 18.46 -12.66
N GLN A 41 1.01 19.55 -12.90
CA GLN A 41 1.07 20.22 -14.21
C GLN A 41 2.19 19.63 -15.07
N ASP A 42 3.26 19.15 -14.45
CA ASP A 42 4.36 18.50 -15.14
C ASP A 42 3.95 17.06 -15.54
N PRO A 43 3.88 16.75 -16.86
CA PRO A 43 3.47 15.43 -17.33
C PRO A 43 4.39 14.28 -16.86
N GLU A 44 5.69 14.52 -16.74
CA GLU A 44 6.65 13.49 -16.31
C GLU A 44 6.45 13.18 -14.83
N ARG A 45 6.35 14.24 -14.01
CA ARG A 45 6.09 14.12 -12.58
C ARG A 45 4.74 13.49 -12.29
N ARG A 46 3.69 13.87 -13.04
CA ARG A 46 2.36 13.27 -12.93
C ARG A 46 2.40 11.77 -13.25
N THR A 47 3.13 11.37 -14.29
CA THR A 47 3.30 9.96 -14.66
C THR A 47 3.96 9.17 -13.53
N PHE A 48 5.01 9.73 -12.94
CA PHE A 48 5.67 9.11 -11.79
C PHE A 48 4.74 8.97 -10.57
N LEU A 49 3.98 10.02 -10.23
CA LEU A 49 3.04 10.00 -9.11
C LEU A 49 1.90 8.98 -9.31
N LEU A 50 1.40 8.83 -10.54
CA LEU A 50 0.41 7.81 -10.90
C LEU A 50 0.99 6.41 -10.75
N TRP A 51 2.21 6.19 -11.23
CA TRP A 51 2.91 4.91 -11.07
C TRP A 51 3.11 4.55 -9.60
N MET A 52 3.51 5.52 -8.77
CA MET A 52 3.63 5.33 -7.32
C MET A 52 2.29 4.93 -6.68
N THR A 53 1.21 5.63 -7.04
CA THR A 53 -0.15 5.31 -6.55
C THR A 53 -0.55 3.88 -6.88
N GLU A 54 -0.35 3.44 -8.12
CA GLU A 54 -0.63 2.07 -8.54
C GLU A 54 0.25 1.05 -7.82
N TYR A 55 1.53 1.39 -7.60
CA TYR A 55 2.44 0.54 -6.83
C TYR A 55 1.93 0.34 -5.39
N PHE A 56 1.56 1.41 -4.69
CA PHE A 56 0.97 1.32 -3.35
C PHE A 56 -0.30 0.45 -3.35
N ARG A 57 -1.21 0.65 -4.32
CA ARG A 57 -2.42 -0.16 -4.49
C ARG A 57 -2.09 -1.65 -4.62
N SER A 58 -1.14 -1.99 -5.49
CA SER A 58 -0.71 -3.39 -5.71
C SER A 58 -0.12 -4.03 -4.46
N GLN A 59 0.65 -3.27 -3.67
CA GLN A 59 1.24 -3.77 -2.43
C GLN A 59 0.17 -3.98 -1.36
N LEU A 60 -0.77 -3.05 -1.22
CA LEU A 60 -1.86 -3.17 -0.26
C LEU A 60 -2.75 -4.37 -0.58
N HIS A 61 -3.09 -4.58 -1.86
CA HIS A 61 -3.85 -5.74 -2.32
C HIS A 61 -3.18 -7.05 -1.94
N ARG A 62 -1.88 -7.20 -2.23
CA ARG A 62 -1.11 -8.41 -1.88
C ARG A 62 -1.11 -8.70 -0.38
N VAL A 63 -1.01 -7.66 0.45
CA VAL A 63 -1.01 -7.84 1.91
C VAL A 63 -2.40 -8.24 2.42
N LEU A 64 -3.45 -7.64 1.86
CA LEU A 64 -4.83 -7.99 2.20
C LEU A 64 -5.21 -9.40 1.72
N ASP A 65 -4.74 -9.81 0.55
CA ASP A 65 -4.90 -11.17 0.02
C ASP A 65 -4.27 -12.21 0.97
N VAL A 66 -3.08 -11.93 1.51
CA VAL A 66 -2.43 -12.79 2.52
C VAL A 66 -3.23 -12.87 3.82
N LEU A 67 -3.94 -11.81 4.18
CA LEU A 67 -4.85 -11.78 5.34
C LEU A 67 -6.22 -12.42 5.04
N GLY A 68 -6.50 -12.79 3.79
CA GLY A 68 -7.80 -13.30 3.36
C GLY A 68 -8.90 -12.24 3.30
N ILE A 69 -8.54 -10.96 3.20
CA ILE A 69 -9.48 -9.84 3.15
C ILE A 69 -9.72 -9.48 1.68
N GLN A 70 -10.97 -9.56 1.23
CA GLN A 70 -11.33 -9.15 -0.13
C GLN A 70 -11.33 -7.63 -0.26
N VAL A 71 -10.70 -7.16 -1.32
CA VAL A 71 -10.66 -5.74 -1.69
C VAL A 71 -11.87 -5.40 -2.56
N PRO A 72 -12.60 -4.30 -2.28
CA PRO A 72 -13.69 -3.84 -3.14
C PRO A 72 -13.16 -3.34 -4.50
N GLU A 73 -14.00 -3.40 -5.54
CA GLU A 73 -13.66 -2.90 -6.89
C GLU A 73 -13.34 -1.40 -6.90
N TYR A 74 -13.88 -0.64 -5.94
CA TYR A 74 -13.61 0.79 -5.77
C TYR A 74 -13.11 1.03 -4.34
N MET A 75 -11.93 1.67 -4.25
CA MET A 75 -11.31 2.15 -3.02
C MET A 75 -11.41 3.68 -2.91
#